data_AF-A0A354YXI1-F1
#
_entry.id   AF-A0A354YXI1-F1
#
_cell.length_a   1.000
_cell.length_b   1.000
_cell.length_c   1.000
_cell.angle_alpha   90.00
_cell.angle_beta   90.00
_cell.angle_gamma   90.00
#
_symmetry.space_group_name_H-M   'P 1'
#
loop_
_entity.id
_entity.type
_entity.pdbx_description
1 polymer ?
#
loop_
_entity_poly.entity_id
_entity_poly.type
_entity_poly.pdbx_seq_one_letter_code
_entity_poly.pdbx_strand_id
1 'polypeptide(L)'
;LLLGKEEVQSLAREIIPHKGIMEAFQKQGEVDFAYSIPGIARFRVNLFKQRSSWALAIRIIPLKIPEWDELGLPPIVRELAMQEKGLVLISG
;
A
#
# COMPACT_ATOMS: atom_id res chain seq x y z
N LEU A 1 -13.66 -10.44 -12.04
CA LEU A 1 -12.88 -11.67 -11.81
C LEU A 1 -12.96 -12.03 -10.34
N LEU A 2 -13.69 -13.08 -9.99
CA LEU A 2 -13.70 -13.62 -8.63
C LEU A 2 -12.64 -14.72 -8.60
N LEU A 3 -11.56 -14.52 -7.83
CA LEU A 3 -10.53 -15.53 -7.64
C LEU A 3 -11.00 -16.56 -6.61
N GLY A 4 -10.81 -17.84 -6.90
CA GLY A 4 -11.01 -18.94 -5.97
C GLY A 4 -9.98 -18.90 -4.82
N LYS A 5 -10.25 -19.65 -3.74
CA LYS A 5 -9.39 -19.66 -2.54
C LYS A 5 -7.94 -20.04 -2.85
N GLU A 6 -7.73 -21.00 -3.73
CA GLU A 6 -6.41 -21.48 -4.14
C GLU A 6 -5.67 -20.44 -4.98
N GLU A 7 -6.39 -19.78 -5.89
CA GLU A 7 -5.85 -18.73 -6.76
C GLU A 7 -5.38 -17.52 -5.94
N VAL A 8 -6.16 -17.10 -4.93
CA VAL A 8 -5.76 -16.00 -4.03
C VAL A 8 -4.49 -16.36 -3.25
N GLN A 9 -4.39 -17.59 -2.75
CA GLN A 9 -3.18 -18.03 -2.03
C GLN A 9 -1.97 -18.11 -2.95
N SER A 10 -2.15 -18.61 -4.17
CA SER A 10 -1.09 -18.68 -5.17
C SER A 10 -0.59 -17.28 -5.53
N LEU A 11 -1.51 -16.38 -5.86
CA LEU A 11 -1.18 -14.99 -6.18
C LEU A 11 -0.48 -14.30 -5.02
N ALA A 12 -0.98 -14.44 -3.79
CA ALA A 12 -0.36 -13.86 -2.61
C ALA A 12 1.09 -14.33 -2.43
N ARG A 13 1.37 -15.63 -2.63
CA ARG A 13 2.73 -16.19 -2.53
C ARG A 13 3.65 -15.66 -3.61
N GLU A 14 3.15 -15.39 -4.81
CA GLU A 14 3.92 -14.88 -5.94
C GLU A 14 4.29 -13.40 -5.76
N ILE A 15 3.36 -12.58 -5.28
CA ILE A 15 3.57 -11.12 -5.15
C ILE A 15 4.27 -10.71 -3.85
N ILE A 16 4.43 -11.61 -2.87
CA ILE A 16 5.12 -11.31 -1.61
C ILE A 16 6.63 -11.14 -1.87
N PRO A 17 7.21 -9.96 -1.60
CA PRO A 17 8.60 -9.69 -1.95
C PRO A 17 9.64 -10.48 -1.15
N HIS A 18 9.34 -10.82 0.10
CA HIS A 18 10.29 -11.51 0.99
C HIS A 18 9.58 -12.30 2.09
N LYS A 19 10.25 -13.33 2.61
CA LYS A 19 9.68 -14.30 3.57
C LYS A 19 9.14 -13.67 4.85
N GLY A 20 9.77 -12.60 5.35
CA GLY A 20 9.34 -11.91 6.57
C GLY A 20 7.90 -11.38 6.52
N ILE A 21 7.41 -10.98 5.34
CA ILE A 21 6.01 -10.56 5.15
C ILE A 21 5.05 -11.74 5.34
N MET A 22 5.39 -12.91 4.80
CA MET A 22 4.58 -14.11 4.98
C MET A 22 4.54 -14.55 6.45
N GLU A 23 5.67 -14.48 7.14
CA GLU A 23 5.75 -14.77 8.58
C GLU A 23 4.90 -13.80 9.40
N ALA A 24 4.97 -12.51 9.09
CA ALA A 24 4.13 -11.49 9.71
C ALA A 24 2.63 -11.79 9.49
N PHE A 25 2.23 -12.09 8.26
CA PHE A 25 0.86 -12.49 7.94
C PHE A 25 0.41 -13.75 8.66
N GLN A 26 1.26 -14.77 8.74
CA GLN A 26 0.93 -16.01 9.45
C GLN A 26 0.70 -15.77 10.94
N LYS A 27 1.51 -14.90 11.56
CA LYS A 27 1.42 -14.54 12.98
C LYS A 27 0.25 -13.61 13.30
N GLN A 28 0.02 -12.59 12.47
CA GLN A 28 -0.93 -11.50 12.75
C GLN A 28 -2.29 -11.71 12.07
N GLY A 29 -2.35 -12.50 11.00
CA GLY A 29 -3.55 -12.70 10.19
C GLY A 29 -3.80 -11.61 9.15
N GLU A 30 -2.97 -10.55 9.13
CA GLU A 30 -2.96 -9.49 8.15
C GLU A 30 -1.55 -8.94 7.93
N VAL A 31 -1.29 -8.35 6.76
CA VAL A 31 -0.06 -7.62 6.47
C VAL A 31 -0.26 -6.62 5.32
N ASP A 32 0.30 -5.43 5.46
CA ASP A 32 0.42 -4.44 4.39
C ASP A 32 1.84 -4.48 3.79
N PHE A 33 1.93 -4.49 2.46
CA PHE A 33 3.21 -4.37 1.76
C PHE A 33 3.06 -3.66 0.42
N ALA A 34 4.19 -3.24 -0.15
CA ALA A 34 4.26 -2.71 -1.50
C ALA A 34 4.75 -3.80 -2.47
N TYR A 35 4.09 -3.89 -3.63
CA TYR A 35 4.52 -4.72 -4.75
C TYR A 35 4.72 -3.83 -5.97
N SER A 36 5.84 -3.99 -6.68
CA SER A 36 6.20 -3.15 -7.82
C SER A 36 6.43 -4.01 -9.04
N ILE A 37 5.82 -3.65 -10.16
CA ILE A 37 6.12 -4.21 -11.48
C ILE A 37 6.94 -3.17 -12.25
N PRO A 38 8.23 -3.42 -12.50
CA PRO A 38 9.10 -2.46 -13.18
C PRO A 38 8.49 -1.99 -14.51
N GLY A 39 8.45 -0.67 -14.72
CA GLY A 39 7.92 -0.06 -15.94
C GLY A 39 6.39 -0.05 -16.06
N ILE A 40 5.65 -0.60 -15.11
CA ILE A 40 4.18 -0.67 -15.17
C ILE A 40 3.53 0.12 -14.03
N ALA A 41 3.68 -0.35 -12.79
CA ALA A 41 3.00 0.26 -11.65
C ALA A 41 3.56 -0.22 -10.31
N ARG A 42 3.28 0.56 -9.27
CA ARG A 42 3.45 0.16 -7.88
C ARG A 42 2.08 -0.04 -7.25
N PHE A 43 1.97 -1.02 -6.36
CA PHE A 43 0.74 -1.39 -5.68
C PHE A 43 0.96 -1.41 -4.18
N ARG A 44 -0.03 -0.92 -3.43
CA ARG A 44 -0.18 -1.23 -2.01
C ARG A 44 -1.12 -2.43 -1.90
N VAL A 45 -0.61 -3.50 -1.31
CA VAL A 45 -1.32 -4.75 -1.11
C VAL A 45 -1.56 -4.91 0.38
N ASN A 46 -2.81 -5.10 0.76
CA ASN A 46 -3.17 -5.57 2.10
C ASN A 46 -3.68 -7.02 1.94
N LEU A 47 -2.95 -7.96 2.53
CA LEU A 47 -3.30 -9.38 2.58
C LEU A 47 -3.86 -9.67 3.97
N PHE A 48 -5.06 -10.24 4.05
CA PHE A 48 -5.73 -10.48 5.32
C PHE A 48 -6.56 -11.78 5.29
N LYS A 49 -6.86 -12.32 6.48
CA LYS A 49 -7.76 -13.47 6.64
C LYS A 49 -9.20 -12.99 6.77
N GLN A 50 -10.09 -13.49 5.93
CA GLN A 50 -11.54 -13.26 5.97
C GLN A 50 -12.26 -14.61 5.99
N ARG A 51 -13.04 -14.88 7.06
CA ARG A 51 -13.80 -16.14 7.25
C ARG A 51 -12.93 -17.39 6.98
N SER A 52 -11.76 -17.43 7.62
CA SER A 52 -10.77 -18.51 7.47
C SER A 52 -10.19 -18.69 6.05
N SER A 53 -10.44 -17.74 5.14
CA SER A 53 -9.88 -17.72 3.79
C SER A 53 -8.96 -16.51 3.63
N TRP A 54 -8.03 -16.54 2.68
CA TRP A 54 -7.18 -15.38 2.41
C TRP A 54 -7.91 -14.43 1.47
N ALA A 55 -7.68 -13.13 1.63
CA ALA A 55 -8.22 -12.08 0.79
C ALA A 55 -7.15 -11.00 0.55
N LEU A 56 -7.22 -10.34 -0.60
CA LEU A 56 -6.28 -9.29 -1.00
C LEU A 56 -7.06 -8.02 -1.34
N ALA A 57 -6.66 -6.90 -0.77
CA ALA A 57 -7.05 -5.56 -1.22
C ALA A 57 -5.84 -4.90 -1.89
N ILE A 58 -5.95 -4.66 -3.19
CA ILE A 58 -4.86 -4.12 -4.02
C ILE A 58 -5.25 -2.72 -4.49
N ARG A 59 -4.40 -1.73 -4.19
CA ARG A 59 -4.58 -0.34 -4.61
C ARG A 59 -3.37 0.12 -5.41
N ILE A 60 -3.60 0.82 -6.50
CA ILE A 60 -2.53 1.42 -7.30
C ILE A 60 -1.90 2.55 -6.49
N ILE A 61 -0.57 2.55 -6.42
CA ILE A 61 0.22 3.70 -5.98
C ILE A 61 0.66 4.44 -7.27
N PRO A 62 0.22 5.69 -7.47
CA PRO A 62 0.63 6.48 -8.63
C PRO A 62 2.15 6.55 -8.77
N LEU A 63 2.67 6.38 -10.00
CA LEU A 63 4.10 6.51 -10.30
C LEU A 63 4.55 7.97 -10.32
N LYS A 64 3.70 8.86 -10.83
CA LYS A 64 3.92 10.30 -10.81
C LYS A 64 3.40 10.84 -9.49
N ILE A 65 4.29 11.48 -8.72
CA ILE A 65 3.89 12.29 -7.57
C ILE A 65 3.18 13.53 -8.14
N PRO A 66 1.97 13.89 -7.67
CA PRO A 66 1.29 15.08 -8.15
C PRO A 66 2.13 16.34 -7.91
N GLU A 67 2.04 17.28 -8.83
CA GLU A 67 2.60 18.61 -8.62
C GLU A 67 1.81 19.34 -7.54
N TRP A 68 2.45 20.33 -6.91
CA TRP A 68 1.88 21.05 -5.77
C TRP A 68 0.50 21.67 -6.07
N ASP A 69 0.36 22.25 -7.27
CA ASP A 69 -0.87 22.89 -7.73
C ASP A 69 -1.99 21.87 -8.06
N GLU A 70 -1.63 20.63 -8.38
CA GLU A 70 -2.58 19.54 -8.64
C GLU A 70 -3.23 19.02 -7.34
N LEU A 71 -2.62 19.29 -6.18
CA LEU A 71 -3.13 18.83 -4.88
C LEU A 71 -4.28 19.68 -4.34
N GLY A 72 -4.51 20.87 -4.90
CA GLY A 72 -5.55 21.79 -4.43
C GLY A 72 -5.35 22.28 -2.98
N LEU A 73 -4.11 22.25 -2.50
CA LEU A 73 -3.78 22.63 -1.12
C LEU A 73 -3.63 24.15 -0.98
N PRO A 74 -4.00 24.73 0.18
CA PRO A 74 -3.74 26.13 0.46
C PRO A 74 -2.23 26.46 0.42
N PRO A 75 -1.83 27.66 -0.04
CA PRO A 75 -0.41 28.05 -0.15
C PRO A 75 0.40 27.87 1.14
N ILE A 76 -0.24 28.06 2.31
CA ILE A 76 0.39 27.88 3.63
C ILE A 76 0.97 26.48 3.82
N VAL A 77 0.40 25.44 3.20
CA VAL A 77 0.94 24.07 3.34
C VAL A 77 2.34 23.97 2.70
N ARG A 78 2.67 24.83 1.72
CA ARG A 78 3.98 24.87 1.08
C ARG A 78 5.00 25.50 2.00
N GLU A 79 4.60 26.58 2.67
CA GLU A 79 5.41 27.26 3.67
C GLU A 79 5.69 26.36 4.88
N LEU A 80 4.70 25.56 5.30
CA LEU A 80 4.88 24.55 6.35
C LEU A 80 5.92 23.49 5.96
N ALA A 81 5.94 23.06 4.69
CA ALA A 81 6.93 22.10 4.20
C ALA A 81 8.37 22.65 4.22
N MET A 82 8.55 23.97 4.25
CA MET A 82 9.85 24.64 4.29
C MET A 82 10.35 24.95 5.72
N GLN A 83 9.55 24.67 6.75
CA GLN A 83 9.96 24.92 8.13
C GLN A 83 11.06 23.93 8.54
N GLU A 84 12.17 24.44 9.08
CA GLU A 84 13.31 23.60 9.51
C GLU A 84 12.99 22.78 10.77
N LYS A 85 12.03 23.24 11.58
CA LYS A 85 11.66 22.64 12.87
C LYS A 85 10.17 22.84 13.14
N GLY A 86 9.55 21.85 13.78
CA GLY A 86 8.15 21.90 14.17
C GLY A 86 7.49 20.53 14.06
N LEU A 87 6.23 20.46 14.48
CA LEU A 87 5.39 19.28 14.31
C LEU A 87 4.26 19.64 13.34
N VAL A 88 4.24 19.01 12.18
CA VAL A 88 3.13 19.13 11.22
C VAL A 88 2.24 17.90 11.37
N LEU A 89 0.98 18.12 11.75
CA LEU A 89 -0.03 17.07 11.89
C LEU A 89 -0.97 17.11 10.70
N ILE A 90 -1.03 16.02 9.95
CA ILE A 90 -1.99 15.83 8.86
C ILE A 90 -3.02 14.82 9.36
N SER A 91 -4.22 15.30 9.67
CA SER A 91 -5.36 14.46 10.03
C SER A 91 -6.31 14.31 8.84
N GLY A 92 -7.01 13.18 8.79
CA GLY A 92 -8.11 12.93 7.85
C GLY A 92 -9.45 13.40 8.41
#